data_AF-A0A0A1PUT0-F1
#
_entry.id   AF-A0A0A1PUT0-F1
#
_cell.length_a   1.000
_cell.length_b   1.000
_cell.length_c   1.000
_cell.angle_alpha   90.00
_cell.angle_beta   90.00
_cell.angle_gamma   90.00
#
_symmetry.space_group_name_H-M   'P 1'
#
loop_
_entity.id
_entity.type
_entity.pdbx_description
1 polymer ?
#
loop_
_entity_poly.entity_id
_entity_poly.type
_entity_poly.pdbx_seq_one_letter_code
_entity_poly.pdbx_strand_id
1 'polypeptide(L)' 'MIIGGGQTGLFRSYRDGFELFDKARSEKKDIFVVPGATHYDLYDKPDCVDQAMARLAVFHGENL' A
#
# COMPACT_ATOMS: atom_id res chain seq x y z
N MET A 1 -2.69 4.64 -6.55
CA MET A 1 -2.44 3.35 -5.89
C MET A 1 -2.15 3.58 -4.42
N ILE A 2 -2.47 2.61 -3.54
CA ILE A 2 -2.20 2.66 -2.10
C ILE A 2 -1.42 1.39 -1.71
N ILE A 3 -0.39 1.53 -0.87
CA ILE A 3 0.35 0.41 -0.25
C ILE A 3 0.10 0.42 1.26
N GLY A 4 -0.26 -0.72 1.83
CA GLY A 4 -0.46 -0.88 3.27
C GLY A 4 0.23 -2.13 3.83
N GLY A 5 0.61 -2.09 5.11
CA GLY A 5 1.12 -3.27 5.81
C GLY A 5 -0.05 -4.08 6.36
N GLY A 6 -0.01 -5.41 6.27
CA GLY A 6 -1.10 -6.30 6.67
C GLY A 6 -1.29 -6.47 8.19
N GLN A 7 -0.37 -5.97 9.02
CA GLN A 7 -0.51 -5.99 10.47
C GLN A 7 -1.12 -4.67 10.98
N THR A 8 -2.28 -4.79 11.66
CA THR A 8 -2.96 -3.64 12.26
C THR A 8 -2.14 -3.01 13.38
N GLY A 9 -1.72 -1.77 13.20
CA GLY A 9 -1.05 -0.97 14.23
C GLY A 9 -2.00 -0.08 15.04
N LEU A 10 -1.44 0.66 16.00
CA LEU A 10 -2.18 1.57 16.89
C LEU A 10 -2.70 2.84 16.19
N PHE A 11 -2.09 3.24 15.08
CA PHE A 11 -2.33 4.53 14.44
C PHE A 11 -3.36 4.49 13.31
N ARG A 12 -4.23 3.47 13.27
CA ARG A 12 -5.32 3.30 12.28
C ARG A 12 -4.89 3.24 10.81
N SER A 13 -3.60 3.38 10.50
CA SER A 13 -3.01 3.42 9.16
C SER A 13 -3.52 2.31 8.23
N TYR A 14 -3.70 1.10 8.76
CA TYR A 14 -4.29 -0.03 8.02
C TYR A 14 -5.68 0.31 7.46
N ARG A 15 -6.57 0.79 8.31
CA ARG A 15 -7.96 1.10 7.96
C ARG A 15 -8.06 2.35 7.10
N ASP A 16 -7.22 3.35 7.36
CA ASP A 16 -7.22 4.61 6.61
C ASP A 16 -6.85 4.39 5.15
N GLY A 17 -6.01 3.40 4.82
CA GLY A 17 -5.72 3.00 3.44
C GLY A 17 -6.97 2.54 2.67
N PHE A 18 -7.81 1.69 3.28
CA PHE A 18 -9.07 1.27 2.67
C PHE A 18 -10.11 2.38 2.61
N GLU A 19 -10.18 3.22 3.65
CA GLU A 19 -11.08 4.37 3.68
C GLU A 19 -10.74 5.38 2.56
N LEU A 20 -9.45 5.64 2.33
CA LEU A 20 -9.00 6.45 1.20
C LEU A 20 -9.34 5.78 -0.14
N PHE A 21 -9.13 4.47 -0.27
CA PHE A 21 -9.44 3.72 -1.49
C PHE A 21 -10.93 3.83 -1.86
N ASP A 22 -11.81 3.66 -0.89
CA ASP A 22 -13.26 3.73 -1.08
C ASP A 22 -13.72 5.14 -1.48
N LYS A 23 -13.21 6.17 -0.79
CA LYS A 23 -13.57 7.58 -1.05
C LYS A 23 -12.99 8.15 -2.35
N ALA A 24 -11.86 7.62 -2.83
CA ALA A 24 -11.21 8.16 -4.03
C ALA A 24 -12.09 7.98 -5.28
N ARG A 25 -12.35 9.08 -6.00
CA ARG A 25 -13.07 9.08 -7.29
C ARG A 25 -12.21 8.71 -8.50
N SER A 26 -10.96 8.29 -8.28
CA SER A 26 -10.04 7.90 -9.34
C SER A 26 -10.60 6.70 -10.13
N GLU A 27 -10.66 6.82 -11.45
CA GLU A 27 -11.05 5.72 -12.34
C GLU A 27 -10.02 4.58 -12.29
N LYS A 28 -8.75 4.94 -12.23
CA LYS A 28 -7.62 4.00 -12.10
C LYS A 28 -7.08 4.05 -10.68
N LYS A 29 -7.52 3.13 -9.82
CA LYS A 29 -7.05 2.96 -8.45
C LYS A 29 -6.83 1.50 -8.12
N ASP A 30 -5.79 1.24 -7.34
CA ASP A 30 -5.45 -0.08 -6.80
C ASP A 30 -4.99 0.07 -5.34
N ILE A 31 -5.16 -0.98 -4.55
CA ILE A 31 -4.66 -1.09 -3.18
C ILE A 31 -3.98 -2.45 -2.99
N PHE A 32 -2.74 -2.42 -2.52
CA PHE A 32 -1.96 -3.63 -2.24
C PHE A 32 -1.56 -3.66 -0.76
N VAL A 33 -1.79 -4.82 -0.13
CA VAL A 33 -1.44 -5.05 1.28
C VAL A 33 -0.30 -6.06 1.35
N VAL A 34 0.83 -5.66 1.94
CA VAL A 34 1.98 -6.54 2.17
C VAL A 34 1.66 -7.45 3.36
N PRO A 35 1.48 -8.77 3.17
CA PRO A 35 1.05 -9.66 4.23
C PRO A 35 2.01 -9.65 5.42
N GLY A 36 1.47 -9.52 6.64
CA GLY A 36 2.26 -9.57 7.88
C GLY A 36 3.16 -8.36 8.17
N ALA A 37 3.33 -7.42 7.22
CA ALA A 37 4.12 -6.21 7.43
C ALA A 37 3.41 -5.22 8.37
N THR A 38 4.15 -4.62 9.28
CA THR A 38 3.71 -3.44 10.04
C THR A 38 3.77 -2.19 9.17
N HIS A 39 3.25 -1.08 9.69
CA HIS A 39 3.42 0.23 9.05
C HIS A 39 4.91 0.61 8.88
N TYR A 40 5.75 0.29 9.87
CA TYR A 40 7.17 0.64 9.85
C TYR A 40 8.01 -0.30 8.99
N ASP A 41 7.64 -1.57 8.85
CA ASP A 41 8.35 -2.50 7.95
C ASP A 41 8.37 -1.99 6.50
N LEU A 42 7.36 -1.22 6.08
CA LEU A 42 7.31 -0.62 4.75
C LEU A 42 8.34 0.49 4.53
N TYR A 43 9.03 0.96 5.59
CA TYR A 43 9.99 2.06 5.47
C TYR A 43 11.37 1.56 5.04
N ASP A 44 11.81 0.42 5.57
CA ASP A 44 13.19 -0.03 5.44
C ASP A 44 13.39 -1.55 5.41
N LYS A 45 12.37 -2.38 5.64
CA LYS A 45 12.53 -3.83 5.57
C LYS A 45 12.59 -4.27 4.11
N PRO A 46 13.73 -4.81 3.61
CA PRO A 46 13.94 -5.03 2.18
C PRO A 46 12.82 -5.84 1.51
N ASP A 47 12.44 -6.99 2.08
CA ASP A 47 11.39 -7.83 1.52
C ASP A 47 10.01 -7.13 1.40
N CYS A 48 9.71 -6.20 2.32
CA CYS A 48 8.46 -5.45 2.31
C CYS A 48 8.52 -4.30 1.31
N VAL A 49 9.66 -3.60 1.26
CA VAL A 49 9.92 -2.53 0.29
C VAL A 49 9.91 -3.07 -1.14
N ASP A 50 10.56 -4.21 -1.39
CA ASP A 50 10.63 -4.83 -2.72
C ASP A 50 9.24 -5.20 -3.25
N GLN A 51 8.38 -5.77 -2.41
CA GLN A 51 6.99 -6.07 -2.76
C GLN A 51 6.20 -4.78 -3.07
N ALA A 52 6.36 -3.73 -2.27
CA ALA A 52 5.70 -2.46 -2.49
C ALA A 52 6.16 -1.81 -3.80
N MET A 53 7.48 -1.76 -4.03
CA MET A 53 8.10 -1.16 -5.21
C MET A 53 7.74 -1.91 -6.48
N ALA A 54 7.69 -3.24 -6.46
CA ALA A 54 7.27 -4.04 -7.61
C ALA A 54 5.85 -3.67 -8.06
N ARG A 55 4.92 -3.49 -7.12
CA ARG A 55 3.54 -3.10 -7.44
C ARG A 55 3.43 -1.64 -7.91
N LEU A 56 4.18 -0.73 -7.28
CA LEU A 56 4.25 0.67 -7.70
C LEU A 56 4.81 0.80 -9.12
N ALA A 57 5.87 0.07 -9.44
CA ALA A 57 6.50 0.09 -10.77
C ALA A 57 5.50 -0.31 -11.87
N VAL A 58 4.72 -1.38 -11.65
CA VAL A 58 3.67 -1.79 -12.60
C VAL A 58 2.59 -0.72 -12.72
N PHE A 59 2.03 -0.24 -11.61
CA PHE A 59 0.96 0.77 -11.65
C PHE A 59 1.40 2.04 -12.36
N HIS A 60 2.61 2.54 -12.09
CA HIS A 60 3.13 3.73 -12.74
C HIS A 60 3.52 3.49 -14.20
N GLY A 61 4.02 2.30 -14.56
CA GLY A 61 4.30 1.96 -15.96
C GLY A 61 3.06 1.93 -16.87
N GLU A 62 1.88 1.69 -16.30
CA GLU A 62 0.60 1.69 -17.04
C GLU A 62 -0.11 3.06 -17.04
N ASN A 63 0.30 4.00 -16.19
CA ASN A 63 -0.50 5.18 -15.85
C ASN A 63 0.27 6.52 -15.79
N LEU A 64 1.56 6.54 -16.11
CA LEU A 64 2.36 7.74 -16.36
C LEU A 64 2.68 7.84 -17.86
#